data_AF-A0A1B9MU53-F1
#
_entry.id   AF-A0A1B9MU53-F1
#
_cell.length_a   1.000
_cell.length_b   1.000
_cell.length_c   1.000
_cell.angle_alpha   90.00
_cell.angle_beta   90.00
_cell.angle_gamma   90.00
#
_symmetry.space_group_name_H-M   'P 1'
#
loop_
_entity.id
_entity.type
_entity.pdbx_description
1 polymer ?
#
loop_
_entity_poly.entity_id
_entity_poly.type
_entity_poly.pdbx_seq_one_letter_code
_entity_poly.pdbx_strand_id
1 'polypeptide(L)'
;MKYESEWYADEGLSKWNEVDELFEEEKQQQKALIEAGLDKLGITEPYQRDFAMKKVDEAHEHVKSNWQLEKEERIKPSLWWKKVAQAQTQNSTANTEANTPKLSNLSADGKAWFIHPVAMIDYFNVIKTRTTFDEKYIPEDNEVYINVIVPSHRGLEGPLIVFDRSEIYFKTHALCLGTNTNRTKASGDGDTPTGRTKTTYYPNRHKGEWSFGNYGFIELIGDSGEFLTATKNGRDGIGIHSGHTSGYYRKSLEDLGNLMNTHGCIRVYNEAMKELGALYTRLKSEGKTIYCYIEDYVGDIKDVYEYYGLAPDPKDTVRKGRVKTQ
;
A
#
# COMPACT_ATOMS: atom_id res chain seq x y z
N MET A 1 31.46 -35.69 -17.33
CA MET A 1 31.48 -36.10 -15.91
C MET A 1 30.75 -35.00 -15.15
N LYS A 2 29.47 -35.21 -14.80
CA LYS A 2 28.70 -34.23 -14.04
C LYS A 2 29.28 -34.18 -12.63
N TYR A 3 29.58 -32.98 -12.13
CA TYR A 3 30.13 -32.80 -10.78
C TYR A 3 29.12 -33.33 -9.74
N GLU A 4 29.61 -33.95 -8.66
CA GLU A 4 28.78 -34.45 -7.54
C GLU A 4 27.87 -33.38 -6.91
N SER A 5 28.14 -32.09 -7.20
CA SER A 5 27.31 -30.95 -6.83
C SER A 5 25.96 -30.86 -7.54
N GLU A 6 25.80 -31.51 -8.70
CA GLU A 6 24.54 -31.57 -9.48
C GLU A 6 23.56 -32.60 -8.90
N TRP A 7 24.05 -33.75 -8.42
CA TRP A 7 23.20 -34.84 -7.90
C TRP A 7 22.41 -34.50 -6.63
N TYR A 8 22.98 -33.69 -5.72
CA TYR A 8 22.32 -33.30 -4.46
C TYR A 8 21.49 -32.03 -4.56
N ALA A 9 21.58 -31.28 -5.67
CA ALA A 9 20.61 -30.22 -5.97
C ALA A 9 19.27 -30.81 -6.40
N ASP A 10 19.29 -31.99 -7.03
CA ASP A 10 18.12 -32.67 -7.57
C ASP A 10 17.17 -33.21 -6.49
N GLU A 11 17.65 -33.68 -5.34
CA GLU A 11 16.78 -34.22 -4.27
C GLU A 11 16.00 -33.12 -3.52
N GLY A 12 16.63 -31.95 -3.33
CA GLY A 12 15.95 -30.76 -2.83
C GLY A 12 14.97 -30.19 -3.85
N LEU A 13 15.33 -30.17 -5.14
CA LEU A 13 14.43 -29.77 -6.23
C LEU A 13 13.24 -30.73 -6.39
N SER A 14 13.43 -32.03 -6.16
CA SER A 14 12.39 -33.05 -6.29
C SER A 14 11.19 -32.76 -5.39
N LYS A 15 11.43 -32.34 -4.14
CA LYS A 15 10.36 -31.93 -3.20
C LYS A 15 9.64 -30.65 -3.60
N TRP A 16 10.25 -29.83 -4.46
CA TRP A 16 9.62 -28.62 -4.99
C TRP A 16 8.88 -28.88 -6.30
N ASN A 17 9.24 -29.94 -7.03
CA ASN A 17 8.46 -30.41 -8.16
C ASN A 17 7.16 -31.07 -7.68
N GLU A 18 7.15 -31.70 -6.49
CA GLU A 18 5.93 -32.12 -5.79
C GLU A 18 4.99 -30.93 -5.50
N VAL A 19 5.52 -29.73 -5.25
CA VAL A 19 4.73 -28.50 -5.05
C VAL A 19 4.14 -28.00 -6.37
N ASP A 20 4.87 -28.14 -7.48
CA ASP A 20 4.35 -27.80 -8.81
C ASP A 20 3.16 -28.71 -9.19
N GLU A 21 3.19 -29.98 -8.79
CA GLU A 21 2.06 -30.93 -8.94
C GLU A 21 0.86 -30.56 -8.05
N LEU A 22 1.10 -30.17 -6.79
CA LEU A 22 0.05 -29.72 -5.86
C LEU A 22 -0.71 -28.50 -6.37
N PHE A 23 -0.03 -27.56 -7.05
CA PHE A 23 -0.70 -26.41 -7.67
C PHE A 23 -1.68 -26.84 -8.76
N GLU A 24 -1.32 -27.83 -9.59
CA GLU A 24 -2.23 -28.35 -10.61
C GLU A 24 -3.40 -29.11 -9.99
N GLU A 25 -3.17 -29.86 -8.91
CA GLU A 25 -4.25 -30.52 -8.16
C GLU A 25 -5.24 -29.50 -7.55
N GLU A 26 -4.73 -28.43 -6.93
CA GLU A 26 -5.55 -27.38 -6.35
C GLU A 26 -6.39 -26.67 -7.42
N LYS A 27 -5.80 -26.38 -8.59
CA LYS A 27 -6.50 -25.81 -9.74
C LYS A 27 -7.69 -26.67 -10.15
N GLN A 28 -7.50 -27.99 -10.26
CA GLN A 28 -8.58 -28.91 -10.62
C GLN A 28 -9.66 -28.96 -9.53
N GLN A 29 -9.29 -28.95 -8.26
CA GLN A 29 -10.25 -28.89 -7.15
C GLN A 29 -11.08 -27.61 -7.16
N GLN A 30 -10.46 -26.45 -7.40
CA GLN A 30 -11.17 -25.17 -7.52
C GLN A 30 -12.11 -25.14 -8.72
N LYS A 31 -11.68 -25.66 -9.88
CA LYS A 31 -12.55 -25.79 -11.05
C LYS A 31 -13.76 -26.67 -10.74
N ALA A 32 -13.57 -27.80 -10.06
CA ALA A 32 -14.67 -28.69 -9.66
C ALA A 32 -15.65 -28.02 -8.68
N LEU A 33 -15.16 -27.21 -7.74
CA LEU A 33 -16.01 -26.45 -6.81
C LEU A 33 -16.82 -25.37 -7.52
N ILE A 34 -16.20 -24.64 -8.46
CA ILE A 34 -16.87 -23.63 -9.27
C ILE A 34 -17.93 -24.29 -10.15
N GLU A 35 -17.61 -25.43 -10.76
CA GLU A 35 -18.56 -26.18 -11.57
C GLU A 35 -19.81 -26.60 -10.77
N ALA A 36 -19.60 -27.18 -9.58
CA ALA A 36 -20.69 -27.51 -8.67
C ALA A 36 -21.48 -26.28 -8.19
N GLY A 37 -20.82 -25.13 -8.04
CA GLY A 37 -21.46 -23.85 -7.71
C GLY A 37 -22.34 -23.32 -8.85
N LEU A 38 -21.84 -23.36 -10.08
CA LEU A 38 -22.57 -22.95 -11.28
C LEU A 38 -23.81 -23.84 -11.51
N ASP A 39 -23.69 -25.14 -11.26
CA ASP A 39 -24.81 -26.08 -11.34
C ASP A 39 -25.90 -25.78 -10.31
N LYS A 40 -25.52 -25.47 -9.07
CA LYS A 40 -26.46 -25.05 -8.01
C LYS A 40 -27.19 -23.75 -8.34
N LEU A 41 -26.53 -22.84 -9.07
CA LEU A 41 -27.10 -21.56 -9.49
C LEU A 41 -27.91 -21.66 -10.78
N GLY A 42 -28.00 -22.85 -11.40
CA GLY A 42 -28.71 -23.06 -12.66
C GLY A 42 -28.04 -22.38 -13.86
N ILE A 43 -26.74 -22.08 -13.79
CA ILE A 43 -25.98 -21.42 -14.85
C ILE A 43 -25.51 -22.47 -15.86
N THR A 44 -26.25 -22.58 -16.97
CA THR A 44 -26.00 -23.59 -18.01
C THR A 44 -25.38 -23.02 -19.29
N GLU A 45 -25.30 -21.68 -19.42
CA GLU A 45 -24.78 -21.05 -20.63
C GLU A 45 -23.26 -21.26 -20.76
N PRO A 46 -22.77 -21.87 -21.86
CA PRO A 46 -21.36 -22.24 -22.00
C PRO A 46 -20.39 -21.06 -21.82
N TYR A 47 -20.72 -19.90 -22.38
CA TYR A 47 -19.83 -18.73 -22.31
C TYR A 47 -19.59 -18.23 -20.87
N GLN A 48 -20.59 -18.35 -19.98
CA GLN A 48 -20.49 -17.93 -18.59
C GLN A 48 -19.60 -18.89 -17.79
N ARG A 49 -19.72 -20.19 -18.09
CA ARG A 49 -18.91 -21.25 -17.48
C ARG A 49 -17.46 -21.17 -17.96
N ASP A 50 -17.25 -20.97 -19.26
CA ASP A 50 -15.92 -20.79 -19.86
C ASP A 50 -15.23 -19.55 -19.29
N PHE A 51 -15.97 -18.45 -19.10
CA PHE A 51 -15.43 -17.24 -18.47
C PHE A 51 -14.98 -17.51 -17.03
N ALA A 52 -15.78 -18.24 -16.24
CA ALA A 52 -15.42 -18.60 -14.87
C ALA A 52 -14.16 -19.49 -14.83
N MET A 53 -14.08 -20.51 -15.70
CA MET A 53 -12.92 -21.40 -15.78
C MET A 53 -11.67 -20.65 -16.23
N LYS A 54 -11.79 -19.73 -17.20
CA LYS A 54 -10.70 -18.89 -17.66
C LYS A 54 -10.14 -18.01 -16.53
N LYS A 55 -10.99 -17.50 -15.63
CA LYS A 55 -10.54 -16.71 -14.48
C LYS A 55 -9.75 -17.54 -13.47
N VAL A 56 -10.09 -18.81 -13.29
CA VAL A 56 -9.28 -19.74 -12.49
C VAL A 56 -7.93 -19.98 -13.15
N ASP A 57 -7.90 -20.17 -14.47
CA ASP A 57 -6.65 -20.33 -15.22
C ASP A 57 -5.74 -19.09 -15.11
N GLU A 58 -6.30 -17.88 -15.30
CA GLU A 58 -5.55 -16.62 -15.17
C GLU A 58 -4.98 -16.42 -13.76
N ALA A 59 -5.76 -16.74 -12.72
CA ALA A 59 -5.31 -16.64 -11.34
C ALA A 59 -4.21 -17.66 -11.01
N HIS A 60 -4.34 -18.89 -11.52
CA HIS A 60 -3.37 -19.96 -11.30
C HIS A 60 -2.03 -19.69 -11.99
N GLU A 61 -2.05 -19.23 -13.24
CA GLU A 61 -0.83 -18.84 -13.96
C GLU A 61 -0.07 -17.73 -13.24
N HIS A 62 -0.79 -16.77 -12.66
CA HIS A 62 -0.16 -15.70 -11.89
C HIS A 62 0.53 -16.22 -10.62
N VAL A 63 -0.13 -17.12 -9.87
CA VAL A 63 0.45 -17.75 -8.68
C VAL A 63 1.67 -18.60 -9.04
N LYS A 64 1.56 -19.39 -10.12
CA LYS A 64 2.66 -20.23 -10.62
C LYS A 64 3.86 -19.38 -11.06
N SER A 65 3.63 -18.28 -11.76
CA SER A 65 4.68 -17.35 -12.16
C SER A 65 5.42 -16.75 -10.95
N ASN A 66 4.68 -16.33 -9.92
CA ASN A 66 5.28 -15.77 -8.70
C ASN A 66 6.06 -16.83 -7.93
N TRP A 67 5.55 -18.06 -7.86
CA TRP A 67 6.26 -19.19 -7.27
C TRP A 67 7.59 -19.50 -7.99
N GLN A 68 7.59 -19.48 -9.32
CA GLN A 68 8.82 -19.66 -10.09
C GLN A 68 9.83 -18.54 -9.79
N LEU A 69 9.41 -17.27 -9.77
CA LEU A 69 10.29 -16.15 -9.40
C LEU A 69 10.88 -16.33 -8.00
N GLU A 70 10.08 -16.75 -7.01
CA GLU A 70 10.55 -16.97 -5.64
C GLU A 70 11.57 -18.13 -5.57
N LYS A 71 11.33 -19.20 -6.34
CA LYS A 71 12.25 -20.33 -6.52
C LYS A 71 13.59 -19.85 -7.08
N GLU A 72 13.57 -18.93 -8.05
CA GLU A 72 14.78 -18.41 -8.69
C GLU A 72 15.53 -17.36 -7.89
N GLU A 73 14.84 -16.41 -7.29
CA GLU A 73 15.46 -15.24 -6.66
C GLU A 73 15.83 -15.46 -5.19
N ARG A 74 15.12 -16.35 -4.48
CA ARG A 74 15.32 -16.56 -3.03
C ARG A 74 15.78 -17.97 -2.70
N ILE A 75 15.20 -19.00 -3.31
CA ILE A 75 15.51 -20.40 -2.96
C ILE A 75 16.84 -20.85 -3.58
N LYS A 76 17.05 -20.65 -4.89
CA LYS A 76 18.32 -21.03 -5.54
C LYS A 76 19.55 -20.36 -4.90
N PRO A 77 19.56 -19.04 -4.60
CA PRO A 77 20.71 -18.39 -3.98
C PRO A 77 20.93 -18.82 -2.53
N SER A 78 19.86 -19.04 -1.75
CA SER A 78 20.00 -19.50 -0.36
C SER A 78 20.54 -20.93 -0.26
N LEU A 79 20.14 -21.82 -1.17
CA LEU A 79 20.72 -23.18 -1.27
C LEU A 79 22.20 -23.14 -1.65
N TRP A 80 22.60 -22.23 -2.54
CA TRP A 80 24.01 -22.01 -2.88
C TRP A 80 24.81 -21.54 -1.66
N TRP A 81 24.32 -20.53 -0.93
CA TRP A 81 24.98 -20.03 0.28
C TRP A 81 25.08 -21.08 1.39
N LYS A 82 24.06 -21.94 1.55
CA LYS A 82 24.10 -23.06 2.50
C LYS A 82 25.21 -24.05 2.16
N LYS A 83 25.45 -24.34 0.88
CA LYS A 83 26.57 -25.18 0.42
C LYS A 83 27.94 -24.52 0.70
N VAL A 84 28.07 -23.21 0.44
CA VAL A 84 29.29 -22.45 0.75
C VAL A 84 29.62 -22.53 2.25
N ALA A 85 28.62 -22.33 3.11
CA ALA A 85 28.79 -22.42 4.56
C ALA A 85 29.18 -23.82 5.03
N GLN A 86 28.56 -24.88 4.50
CA GLN A 86 28.91 -26.27 4.83
C GLN A 86 30.33 -26.64 4.38
N ALA A 87 30.73 -26.22 3.18
CA ALA A 87 32.08 -26.43 2.65
C ALA A 87 33.16 -25.69 3.46
N GLN A 88 32.87 -24.50 3.99
CA GLN A 88 33.77 -23.77 4.89
C GLN A 88 33.92 -24.45 6.26
N THR A 89 32.86 -25.12 6.74
CA THR A 89 32.89 -25.81 8.04
C THR A 89 33.75 -27.07 8.00
N GLN A 90 33.86 -27.75 6.85
CA GLN A 90 34.72 -28.92 6.67
C GLN A 90 36.21 -28.60 6.52
N ASN A 91 36.57 -27.37 6.13
CA ASN A 91 37.97 -26.95 5.92
C ASN A 91 38.61 -26.23 7.11
N SER A 92 37.96 -26.20 8.28
CA SER A 92 38.46 -25.47 9.44
C SER A 92 39.39 -26.32 10.32
N THR A 93 40.63 -26.52 9.87
CA THR A 93 41.76 -26.65 10.79
C THR A 93 42.80 -25.58 10.43
N ALA A 94 43.10 -24.72 11.41
CA ALA A 94 44.14 -23.68 11.44
C ALA A 94 43.78 -22.22 11.06
N ASN A 95 43.99 -21.39 12.09
CA ASN A 95 44.40 -19.98 12.13
C ASN A 95 43.35 -18.84 12.13
N THR A 96 43.34 -18.21 13.30
CA THR A 96 42.91 -16.87 13.70
C THR A 96 43.37 -15.75 12.75
N GLU A 97 42.44 -14.89 12.34
CA GLU A 97 42.50 -13.42 12.46
C GLU A 97 41.16 -12.77 12.07
N ALA A 98 40.95 -11.54 12.53
CA ALA A 98 39.66 -10.92 12.82
C ALA A 98 38.89 -10.33 11.61
N ASN A 99 37.58 -10.12 11.84
CA ASN A 99 36.60 -9.31 11.10
C ASN A 99 35.92 -9.93 9.87
N THR A 100 35.00 -10.86 10.12
CA THR A 100 33.81 -11.06 9.27
C THR A 100 32.67 -11.54 10.18
N PRO A 101 31.41 -11.05 10.06
CA PRO A 101 30.34 -11.49 10.94
C PRO A 101 30.17 -13.01 10.77
N LYS A 102 30.44 -13.78 11.82
CA LYS A 102 30.15 -15.21 11.84
C LYS A 102 28.64 -15.39 11.65
N LEU A 103 28.25 -16.02 10.55
CA LEU A 103 26.88 -16.45 10.24
C LEU A 103 26.32 -17.50 11.23
N SER A 104 27.04 -17.84 12.31
CA SER A 104 26.64 -18.80 13.32
C SER A 104 25.35 -18.44 14.08
N ASN A 105 24.74 -17.28 13.79
CA ASN A 105 23.47 -16.85 14.39
C ASN A 105 22.25 -17.01 13.47
N LEU A 106 22.39 -17.56 12.25
CA LEU A 106 21.26 -17.74 11.32
C LEU A 106 20.77 -19.20 11.21
N SER A 107 21.31 -20.13 12.01
CA SER A 107 20.96 -21.55 11.88
C SER A 107 21.13 -22.40 13.15
N ALA A 108 21.18 -21.81 14.34
CA ALA A 108 21.43 -22.56 15.58
C ALA A 108 20.17 -23.06 16.31
N ASP A 109 18.96 -22.64 15.93
CA ASP A 109 17.70 -23.11 16.54
C ASP A 109 16.93 -24.14 15.68
N GLY A 110 17.50 -24.59 14.55
CA GLY A 110 16.89 -25.64 13.72
C GLY A 110 15.58 -25.24 13.02
N LYS A 111 15.22 -23.94 13.01
CA LYS A 111 14.07 -23.43 12.26
C LYS A 111 14.44 -23.19 10.80
N ALA A 112 14.78 -24.26 10.09
CA ALA A 112 14.47 -24.27 8.66
C ALA A 112 12.94 -24.17 8.58
N TRP A 113 12.43 -23.03 8.11
CA TRP A 113 11.00 -22.78 8.01
C TRP A 113 10.40 -23.77 7.00
N PHE A 114 9.97 -24.93 7.48
CA PHE A 114 8.93 -25.71 6.81
C PHE A 114 7.64 -24.89 6.96
N ILE A 115 7.42 -23.93 6.06
CA ILE A 115 6.14 -23.25 5.98
C ILE A 115 5.18 -24.26 5.35
N HIS A 116 4.25 -24.78 6.15
CA HIS A 116 3.20 -25.67 5.70
C HIS A 116 2.42 -25.03 4.53
N PRO A 117 1.95 -25.77 3.50
CA PRO A 117 1.27 -25.17 2.34
C PRO A 117 0.07 -24.27 2.72
N VAL A 118 -0.67 -24.65 3.76
CA VAL A 118 -1.75 -23.83 4.34
C VAL A 118 -1.24 -22.50 4.92
N ALA A 119 -0.07 -22.50 5.57
CA ALA A 119 0.56 -21.29 6.06
C ALA A 119 1.13 -20.41 4.92
N MET A 120 1.48 -21.01 3.78
CA MET A 120 1.79 -20.28 2.53
C MET A 120 0.54 -19.63 1.94
N ILE A 121 -0.62 -20.29 1.92
CA ILE A 121 -1.88 -19.68 1.47
C ILE A 121 -2.27 -18.48 2.36
N ASP A 122 -2.15 -18.62 3.68
CA ASP A 122 -2.36 -17.49 4.59
C ASP A 122 -1.32 -16.38 4.38
N TYR A 123 -0.06 -16.73 4.11
CA TYR A 123 1.00 -15.78 3.76
C TYR A 123 0.71 -15.05 2.43
N PHE A 124 0.22 -15.74 1.40
CA PHE A 124 -0.18 -15.13 0.12
C PHE A 124 -1.47 -14.31 0.23
N ASN A 125 -2.39 -14.71 1.12
CA ASN A 125 -3.57 -13.89 1.44
C ASN A 125 -3.15 -12.60 2.15
N VAL A 126 -2.17 -12.65 3.06
CA VAL A 126 -1.54 -11.45 3.66
C VAL A 126 -0.86 -10.59 2.58
N ILE A 127 -0.19 -11.19 1.59
CA ILE A 127 0.43 -10.44 0.46
C ILE A 127 -0.61 -9.79 -0.48
N LYS A 128 -1.81 -10.36 -0.61
CA LYS A 128 -2.92 -9.75 -1.37
C LYS A 128 -3.69 -8.67 -0.60
N THR A 129 -3.52 -8.61 0.71
CA THR A 129 -4.25 -7.71 1.58
C THR A 129 -3.61 -6.33 1.50
N ARG A 130 -4.38 -5.33 1.06
CA ARG A 130 -3.86 -3.96 0.97
C ARG A 130 -3.68 -3.37 2.36
N THR A 131 -2.59 -2.64 2.53
CA THR A 131 -2.23 -1.97 3.79
C THR A 131 -1.93 -0.50 3.52
N THR A 132 -1.87 0.30 4.59
CA THR A 132 -1.24 1.62 4.53
C THR A 132 0.22 1.49 4.13
N PHE A 133 0.85 2.57 3.66
CA PHE A 133 2.16 2.46 3.03
C PHE A 133 3.24 2.06 4.06
N ASP A 134 3.11 2.54 5.30
CA ASP A 134 3.87 2.11 6.47
C ASP A 134 3.41 0.77 7.09
N GLU A 135 2.48 0.07 6.46
CA GLU A 135 1.88 -1.21 6.90
C GLU A 135 1.15 -1.18 8.25
N LYS A 136 0.93 0.02 8.83
CA LYS A 136 0.36 0.16 10.17
C LYS A 136 -1.11 -0.24 10.26
N TYR A 137 -1.87 -0.03 9.19
CA TYR A 137 -3.28 -0.36 9.13
C TYR A 137 -3.59 -1.29 7.98
N ILE A 138 -4.34 -2.34 8.32
CA ILE A 138 -4.95 -3.28 7.41
C ILE A 138 -6.46 -3.07 7.53
N PRO A 139 -7.18 -2.70 6.45
CA PRO A 139 -8.62 -2.53 6.52
C PRO A 139 -9.32 -3.83 6.94
N GLU A 140 -10.29 -3.72 7.84
CA GLU A 140 -11.31 -4.77 8.02
C GLU A 140 -12.28 -4.79 6.82
N ASP A 141 -13.12 -5.82 6.70
CA ASP A 141 -13.96 -6.04 5.50
C ASP A 141 -14.95 -4.89 5.23
N ASN A 142 -15.36 -4.18 6.28
CA ASN A 142 -16.24 -3.01 6.19
C ASN A 142 -15.46 -1.68 6.24
N GLU A 143 -14.14 -1.70 6.29
CA GLU A 143 -13.31 -0.49 6.38
C GLU A 143 -12.72 -0.07 5.04
N VAL A 144 -12.61 1.23 4.86
CA VAL A 144 -11.91 1.87 3.74
C VAL A 144 -10.96 2.91 4.31
N TYR A 145 -9.76 2.99 3.75
CA TYR A 145 -8.77 3.99 4.11
C TYR A 145 -8.59 4.99 2.97
N ILE A 146 -8.69 6.27 3.31
CA ILE A 146 -8.11 7.38 2.56
C ILE A 146 -6.70 7.58 3.10
N ASN A 147 -5.72 6.95 2.48
CA ASN A 147 -4.33 7.03 2.89
C ASN A 147 -3.61 8.18 2.20
N VAL A 148 -2.94 9.05 2.95
CA VAL A 148 -2.26 10.24 2.45
C VAL A 148 -0.79 10.16 2.83
N ILE A 149 0.05 9.91 1.83
CA ILE A 149 1.49 9.75 2.01
C ILE A 149 2.17 10.98 1.45
N VAL A 150 2.87 11.72 2.29
CA VAL A 150 3.50 13.00 1.94
C VAL A 150 4.89 13.07 2.55
N PRO A 151 5.85 13.76 1.91
CA PRO A 151 7.19 13.89 2.47
C PRO A 151 7.13 14.49 3.88
N SER A 152 8.01 14.04 4.77
CA SER A 152 8.11 14.55 6.15
C SER A 152 8.33 16.07 6.19
N HIS A 153 9.05 16.59 5.20
CA HIS A 153 9.29 18.02 5.05
C HIS A 153 8.10 18.81 4.47
N ARG A 154 6.99 18.18 4.04
CA ARG A 154 5.75 18.79 3.49
C ARG A 154 5.92 19.79 2.34
N GLY A 155 7.10 19.82 1.73
CA GLY A 155 7.43 20.77 0.66
C GLY A 155 6.98 20.31 -0.71
N LEU A 156 6.53 19.07 -0.85
CA LEU A 156 5.99 18.50 -2.07
C LEU A 156 4.65 17.86 -1.78
N GLU A 157 3.88 17.69 -2.83
CA GLU A 157 2.68 16.87 -2.85
C GLU A 157 3.05 15.39 -2.74
N GLY A 158 2.09 14.57 -2.35
CA GLY A 158 2.24 13.13 -2.31
C GLY A 158 0.93 12.41 -2.64
N PRO A 159 0.96 11.07 -2.79
CA PRO A 159 -0.24 10.31 -3.13
C PRO A 159 -1.31 10.34 -2.05
N LEU A 160 -2.57 10.50 -2.48
CA LEU A 160 -3.76 10.11 -1.73
C LEU A 160 -4.38 8.90 -2.41
N ILE A 161 -4.49 7.80 -1.68
CA ILE A 161 -4.97 6.50 -2.15
C ILE A 161 -6.20 6.10 -1.34
N VAL A 162 -7.31 5.78 -2.01
CA VAL A 162 -8.51 5.23 -1.37
C VAL A 162 -8.58 3.75 -1.66
N PHE A 163 -8.56 2.92 -0.62
CA PHE A 163 -8.57 1.47 -0.78
C PHE A 163 -9.31 0.76 0.36
N ASP A 164 -9.82 -0.43 0.06
CA ASP A 164 -10.16 -1.43 1.07
C ASP A 164 -9.18 -2.60 1.02
N ARG A 165 -9.46 -3.65 1.78
CA ARG A 165 -8.62 -4.84 1.86
C ARG A 165 -8.24 -5.43 0.50
N SER A 166 -9.11 -5.32 -0.51
CA SER A 166 -8.99 -6.00 -1.79
C SER A 166 -8.58 -5.07 -2.94
N GLU A 167 -9.10 -3.85 -2.98
CA GLU A 167 -8.96 -2.99 -4.16
C GLU A 167 -8.59 -1.53 -3.83
N ILE A 168 -7.94 -0.87 -4.79
CA ILE A 168 -7.76 0.58 -4.78
C ILE A 168 -8.89 1.17 -5.63
N TYR A 169 -9.71 2.02 -5.01
CA TYR A 169 -10.82 2.71 -5.66
C TYR A 169 -10.38 3.98 -6.38
N PHE A 170 -9.43 4.71 -5.81
CA PHE A 170 -9.12 6.07 -6.24
C PHE A 170 -7.69 6.46 -5.88
N LYS A 171 -7.07 7.25 -6.74
CA LYS A 171 -5.71 7.76 -6.56
C LYS A 171 -5.68 9.23 -7.00
N THR A 172 -5.05 10.09 -6.23
CA THR A 172 -4.83 11.49 -6.60
C THR A 172 -3.64 12.08 -5.86
N HIS A 173 -3.39 13.37 -6.06
CA HIS A 173 -2.33 14.15 -5.43
C HIS A 173 -2.90 14.93 -4.25
N ALA A 174 -2.12 15.01 -3.18
CA ALA A 174 -2.49 15.72 -1.97
C ALA A 174 -1.34 16.55 -1.40
N LEU A 175 -1.67 17.71 -0.83
CA LEU A 175 -0.73 18.58 -0.11
C LEU A 175 -1.17 18.75 1.34
N CYS A 176 -0.24 18.48 2.26
CA CYS A 176 -0.43 18.57 3.72
C CYS A 176 0.39 19.71 4.35
N LEU A 177 0.54 20.82 3.61
CA LEU A 177 1.38 21.96 3.99
C LEU A 177 0.56 23.07 4.66
N GLY A 178 0.93 23.41 5.88
CA GLY A 178 0.41 24.55 6.62
C GLY A 178 1.21 25.83 6.37
N THR A 179 0.78 26.93 6.99
CA THR A 179 1.56 28.18 7.06
C THR A 179 2.61 28.15 8.17
N ASN A 180 2.52 27.19 9.10
CA ASN A 180 3.50 26.91 10.15
C ASN A 180 3.93 25.42 10.14
N THR A 181 5.02 25.05 10.81
CA THR A 181 5.45 23.64 10.96
C THR A 181 4.84 22.95 12.18
N ASN A 182 4.31 23.70 13.16
CA ASN A 182 3.76 23.11 14.38
C ASN A 182 2.38 22.47 14.14
N ARG A 183 2.37 21.13 14.07
CA ARG A 183 1.20 20.32 13.76
C ARG A 183 0.17 20.22 14.90
N THR A 184 0.49 20.52 16.15
CA THR A 184 -0.39 20.18 17.29
C THR A 184 -0.84 21.39 18.10
N LYS A 185 -0.46 22.60 17.70
CA LYS A 185 -0.86 23.84 18.38
C LYS A 185 -2.38 24.05 18.33
N ALA A 186 -2.96 24.41 19.47
CA ALA A 186 -4.36 24.85 19.60
C ALA A 186 -4.66 26.01 18.64
N SER A 187 -5.78 25.94 17.92
CA SER A 187 -6.15 26.92 16.87
C SER A 187 -5.01 27.26 15.90
N GLY A 188 -4.12 26.29 15.66
CA GLY A 188 -2.89 26.46 14.92
C GLY A 188 -3.08 26.31 13.42
N ASP A 189 -2.22 27.00 12.68
CA ASP A 189 -2.18 27.07 11.22
C ASP A 189 -1.06 26.20 10.62
N GLY A 190 -0.58 25.23 11.39
CA GLY A 190 0.57 24.42 11.03
C GLY A 190 0.27 23.32 10.02
N ASP A 191 1.30 22.55 9.67
CA ASP A 191 1.17 21.37 8.82
C ASP A 191 0.07 20.41 9.30
N THR A 192 -0.46 19.61 8.38
CA THR A 192 -1.42 18.57 8.73
C THR A 192 -0.77 17.58 9.71
N PRO A 193 -1.41 17.26 10.85
CA PRO A 193 -0.91 16.23 11.76
C PRO A 193 -0.86 14.85 11.07
N THR A 194 0.06 13.99 11.48
CA THR A 194 0.04 12.56 11.13
C THR A 194 -0.91 11.77 12.02
N GLY A 195 -1.25 10.54 11.64
CA GLY A 195 -2.13 9.67 12.43
C GLY A 195 -3.46 9.38 11.75
N ARG A 196 -4.27 8.54 12.40
CA ARG A 196 -5.58 8.12 11.88
C ARG A 196 -6.67 9.08 12.36
N THR A 197 -7.68 9.25 11.53
CA THR A 197 -8.82 10.11 11.79
C THR A 197 -10.12 9.39 11.41
N LYS A 198 -11.19 9.71 12.14
CA LYS A 198 -12.56 9.44 11.71
C LYS A 198 -12.98 10.53 10.73
N THR A 199 -13.75 10.15 9.72
CA THR A 199 -14.12 11.05 8.63
C THR A 199 -15.63 11.32 8.61
N THR A 200 -16.02 12.51 8.17
CA THR A 200 -17.42 12.81 7.83
C THR A 200 -17.48 13.75 6.64
N TYR A 201 -18.19 13.36 5.59
CA TYR A 201 -18.33 14.18 4.38
C TYR A 201 -19.54 15.11 4.44
N TYR A 202 -19.30 16.39 4.18
CA TYR A 202 -20.32 17.43 4.08
C TYR A 202 -20.33 18.00 2.65
N PRO A 203 -21.23 17.54 1.76
CA PRO A 203 -21.19 17.89 0.33
C PRO A 203 -21.45 19.36 0.02
N ASN A 204 -22.13 20.07 0.94
CA ASN A 204 -22.49 21.48 0.75
C ASN A 204 -21.62 22.45 1.57
N ARG A 205 -20.73 21.95 2.43
CA ARG A 205 -19.90 22.80 3.29
C ARG A 205 -18.87 23.53 2.42
N HIS A 206 -18.74 24.83 2.63
CA HIS A 206 -17.86 25.76 1.90
C HIS A 206 -18.10 25.89 0.38
N LYS A 207 -19.24 25.42 -0.13
CA LYS A 207 -19.55 25.53 -1.57
C LYS A 207 -19.59 26.99 -2.02
N GLY A 208 -18.86 27.29 -3.10
CA GLY A 208 -18.72 28.64 -3.65
C GLY A 208 -17.58 29.45 -3.05
N GLU A 209 -16.94 28.96 -1.98
CA GLU A 209 -15.74 29.60 -1.43
C GLU A 209 -14.53 29.23 -2.27
N TRP A 210 -13.86 30.23 -2.85
CA TRP A 210 -12.65 30.00 -3.66
C TRP A 210 -11.58 29.17 -2.95
N SER A 211 -11.45 29.32 -1.63
CA SER A 211 -10.46 28.60 -0.83
C SER A 211 -10.84 27.15 -0.53
N PHE A 212 -12.04 26.70 -0.87
CA PHE A 212 -12.54 25.35 -0.58
C PHE A 212 -13.15 24.64 -1.81
N GLY A 213 -13.40 25.37 -2.89
CA GLY A 213 -14.01 24.84 -4.10
C GLY A 213 -15.51 24.60 -3.94
N ASN A 214 -16.04 23.71 -4.78
CA ASN A 214 -17.49 23.48 -4.88
C ASN A 214 -17.94 22.07 -4.48
N TYR A 215 -17.02 21.21 -4.07
CA TYR A 215 -17.25 19.77 -3.94
C TYR A 215 -17.28 19.27 -2.49
N GLY A 216 -17.55 20.19 -1.56
CA GLY A 216 -17.75 19.91 -0.15
C GLY A 216 -16.45 19.77 0.64
N PHE A 217 -16.57 19.16 1.81
CA PHE A 217 -15.50 19.07 2.79
C PHE A 217 -15.58 17.73 3.52
N ILE A 218 -14.48 16.98 3.58
CA ILE A 218 -14.39 15.79 4.44
C ILE A 218 -13.70 16.22 5.73
N GLU A 219 -14.47 16.29 6.82
CA GLU A 219 -13.96 16.63 8.14
C GLU A 219 -13.18 15.47 8.73
N LEU A 220 -12.06 15.79 9.39
CA LEU A 220 -11.16 14.83 10.02
C LEU A 220 -11.11 15.06 11.52
N ILE A 221 -11.51 14.05 12.29
CA ILE A 221 -11.45 14.06 13.76
C ILE A 221 -10.39 13.07 14.22
N GLY A 222 -9.45 13.51 15.05
CA GLY A 222 -8.31 12.71 15.48
C GLY A 222 -8.71 11.46 16.25
N ASP A 223 -8.23 10.31 15.77
CA ASP A 223 -8.45 8.99 16.38
C ASP A 223 -7.15 8.43 16.96
N SER A 224 -6.02 8.64 16.29
CA SER A 224 -4.69 8.24 16.77
C SER A 224 -3.60 9.25 16.36
N GLY A 225 -2.37 9.04 16.84
CA GLY A 225 -1.18 9.81 16.41
C GLY A 225 -1.18 11.29 16.79
N GLU A 226 -0.52 12.11 15.98
CA GLU A 226 -0.46 13.57 16.18
C GLU A 226 -1.85 14.19 16.06
N PHE A 227 -2.72 13.63 15.22
CA PHE A 227 -4.11 14.07 15.06
C PHE A 227 -4.89 13.98 16.37
N LEU A 228 -4.79 12.86 17.10
CA LEU A 228 -5.42 12.74 18.41
C LEU A 228 -4.88 13.79 19.41
N THR A 229 -3.56 14.03 19.38
CA THR A 229 -2.93 15.06 20.22
C THR A 229 -3.42 16.45 19.85
N ALA A 230 -3.48 16.78 18.56
CA ALA A 230 -3.96 18.06 18.05
C ALA A 230 -5.44 18.30 18.43
N THR A 231 -6.30 17.30 18.26
CA THR A 231 -7.71 17.37 18.68
C THR A 231 -7.84 17.60 20.18
N LYS A 232 -7.06 16.90 21.02
CA LYS A 232 -7.04 17.11 22.47
C LYS A 232 -6.55 18.50 22.88
N ASN A 233 -5.64 19.08 22.10
CA ASN A 233 -5.17 20.45 22.29
C ASN A 233 -6.19 21.50 21.82
N GLY A 234 -7.34 21.12 21.27
CA GLY A 234 -8.35 22.05 20.75
C GLY A 234 -8.04 22.57 19.34
N ARG A 235 -7.27 21.82 18.54
CA ARG A 235 -7.14 22.07 17.11
C ARG A 235 -8.30 21.39 16.37
N ASP A 236 -9.08 22.19 15.63
CA ASP A 236 -10.29 21.78 14.93
C ASP A 236 -10.31 22.29 13.48
N GLY A 237 -11.39 21.99 12.75
CA GLY A 237 -11.61 22.49 11.39
C GLY A 237 -10.68 21.93 10.31
N ILE A 238 -9.93 20.86 10.61
CA ILE A 238 -9.05 20.19 9.65
C ILE A 238 -9.88 19.24 8.78
N GLY A 239 -9.66 19.29 7.46
CA GLY A 239 -10.37 18.44 6.52
C GLY A 239 -9.63 18.20 5.20
N ILE A 240 -10.24 17.38 4.35
CA ILE A 240 -9.87 17.24 2.94
C ILE A 240 -10.80 18.13 2.11
N HIS A 241 -10.23 18.98 1.26
CA HIS A 241 -10.99 19.83 0.35
C HIS A 241 -10.17 20.28 -0.86
N SER A 242 -10.87 20.79 -1.88
CA SER A 242 -10.25 21.45 -3.04
C SER A 242 -10.26 22.97 -2.90
N GLY A 243 -10.05 23.71 -3.98
CA GLY A 243 -10.05 25.18 -4.02
C GLY A 243 -9.17 25.69 -5.15
N HIS A 244 -8.99 27.00 -5.24
CA HIS A 244 -8.10 27.59 -6.23
C HIS A 244 -6.66 27.07 -6.05
N THR A 245 -5.95 26.89 -7.16
CA THR A 245 -4.55 26.50 -7.19
C THR A 245 -3.62 27.71 -7.08
N SER A 246 -2.33 27.49 -6.83
CA SER A 246 -1.34 28.56 -6.78
C SER A 246 -1.30 29.37 -8.08
N GLY A 247 -1.12 30.69 -7.98
CA GLY A 247 -1.18 31.61 -9.12
C GLY A 247 -2.59 32.04 -9.54
N TYR A 248 -3.63 31.31 -9.10
CA TYR A 248 -5.04 31.54 -9.49
C TYR A 248 -5.95 31.93 -8.32
N TYR A 249 -5.37 32.54 -7.28
CA TYR A 249 -6.09 33.01 -6.09
C TYR A 249 -7.32 33.85 -6.43
N ARG A 250 -8.52 33.34 -6.09
CA ARG A 250 -9.83 33.97 -6.38
C ARG A 250 -10.03 34.35 -7.86
N LYS A 251 -9.38 33.62 -8.77
CA LYS A 251 -9.46 33.84 -10.23
C LYS A 251 -10.06 32.65 -10.97
N SER A 252 -9.72 31.43 -10.54
CA SER A 252 -10.21 30.20 -11.16
C SER A 252 -10.32 29.07 -10.14
N LEU A 253 -11.28 28.17 -10.37
CA LEU A 253 -11.39 26.86 -9.70
C LEU A 253 -10.95 25.71 -10.62
N GLU A 254 -10.42 26.03 -11.80
CA GLU A 254 -9.75 25.07 -12.65
C GLU A 254 -8.38 24.72 -12.06
N ASP A 255 -7.94 23.48 -12.25
CA ASP A 255 -6.71 22.94 -11.66
C ASP A 255 -5.45 23.33 -12.47
N LEU A 256 -5.29 24.63 -12.73
CA LEU A 256 -4.28 25.20 -13.64
C LEU A 256 -2.89 25.37 -13.02
N GLY A 257 -2.80 25.34 -11.69
CA GLY A 257 -1.54 25.44 -10.94
C GLY A 257 -1.35 24.25 -10.01
N ASN A 258 -0.30 24.27 -9.20
CA ASN A 258 -0.10 23.29 -8.13
C ASN A 258 -1.00 23.57 -6.92
N LEU A 259 -1.13 22.57 -6.04
CA LEU A 259 -1.96 22.68 -4.85
C LEU A 259 -1.44 23.81 -3.93
N MET A 260 -2.38 24.61 -3.43
CA MET A 260 -2.06 25.69 -2.51
C MET A 260 -2.01 25.18 -1.06
N ASN A 261 -1.08 25.73 -0.28
CA ASN A 261 -0.99 25.47 1.15
C ASN A 261 -2.29 25.87 1.88
N THR A 262 -2.48 25.31 3.06
CA THR A 262 -3.67 25.48 3.90
C THR A 262 -3.24 25.99 5.28
N HIS A 263 -4.16 25.95 6.25
CA HIS A 263 -3.87 26.11 7.68
C HIS A 263 -3.87 24.77 8.42
N GLY A 264 -3.71 23.64 7.70
CA GLY A 264 -3.68 22.29 8.27
C GLY A 264 -4.50 21.26 7.52
N CYS A 265 -5.40 21.69 6.63
CA CYS A 265 -6.18 20.81 5.77
C CYS A 265 -5.31 20.08 4.75
N ILE A 266 -5.83 18.94 4.27
CA ILE A 266 -5.32 18.20 3.13
C ILE A 266 -5.94 18.82 1.89
N ARG A 267 -5.10 19.43 1.05
CA ARG A 267 -5.54 19.99 -0.24
C ARG A 267 -5.50 18.90 -1.30
N VAL A 268 -6.53 18.83 -2.14
CA VAL A 268 -6.57 18.02 -3.38
C VAL A 268 -7.07 18.89 -4.55
N TYR A 269 -6.97 18.38 -5.77
CA TYR A 269 -7.49 19.04 -6.97
C TYR A 269 -9.04 19.07 -6.99
N ASN A 270 -9.63 20.01 -7.74
CA ASN A 270 -11.08 20.19 -7.79
C ASN A 270 -11.78 18.99 -8.44
N GLU A 271 -11.29 18.51 -9.58
CA GLU A 271 -11.87 17.28 -10.18
C GLU A 271 -11.66 16.07 -9.27
N ALA A 272 -10.51 15.97 -8.59
CA ALA A 272 -10.25 14.90 -7.63
C ALA A 272 -11.22 14.93 -6.42
N MET A 273 -11.51 16.12 -5.87
CA MET A 273 -12.46 16.26 -4.76
C MET A 273 -13.89 15.89 -5.16
N LYS A 274 -14.28 16.20 -6.40
CA LYS A 274 -15.57 15.80 -6.96
C LYS A 274 -15.72 14.28 -7.01
N GLU A 275 -14.71 13.60 -7.55
CA GLU A 275 -14.69 12.13 -7.60
C GLU A 275 -14.63 11.51 -6.21
N LEU A 276 -13.78 12.04 -5.32
CA LEU A 276 -13.65 11.59 -3.94
C LEU A 276 -14.96 11.74 -3.16
N GLY A 277 -15.69 12.86 -3.31
CA GLY A 277 -16.98 13.09 -2.67
C GLY A 277 -18.07 12.13 -3.16
N ALA A 278 -18.10 11.84 -4.47
CA ALA A 278 -19.01 10.84 -5.05
C ALA A 278 -18.68 9.43 -4.53
N LEU A 279 -17.39 9.06 -4.53
CA LEU A 279 -16.91 7.78 -4.01
C LEU A 279 -17.25 7.62 -2.52
N TYR A 280 -17.00 8.65 -1.72
CA TYR A 280 -17.32 8.64 -0.29
C TYR A 280 -18.80 8.37 -0.07
N THR A 281 -19.67 9.07 -0.80
CA THR A 281 -21.13 8.90 -0.70
C THR A 281 -21.55 7.47 -1.05
N ARG A 282 -20.99 6.91 -2.13
CA ARG A 282 -21.23 5.52 -2.53
C ARG A 282 -20.80 4.53 -1.44
N LEU A 283 -19.54 4.60 -0.99
CA LEU A 283 -19.01 3.69 0.03
C LEU A 283 -19.79 3.77 1.35
N LYS A 284 -20.21 4.98 1.77
CA LYS A 284 -21.08 5.12 2.94
C LYS A 284 -22.44 4.46 2.76
N SER A 285 -23.04 4.53 1.56
CA SER A 285 -24.31 3.86 1.26
C SER A 285 -24.19 2.33 1.25
N GLU A 286 -22.99 1.80 0.96
CA GLU A 286 -22.63 0.38 1.05
C GLU A 286 -22.33 -0.06 2.49
N GLY A 287 -22.48 0.82 3.49
CA GLY A 287 -22.25 0.51 4.89
C GLY A 287 -20.79 0.56 5.33
N LYS A 288 -19.88 1.07 4.49
CA LYS A 288 -18.45 1.15 4.82
C LYS A 288 -18.17 2.21 5.90
N THR A 289 -17.18 1.92 6.74
CA THR A 289 -16.55 2.86 7.66
C THR A 289 -15.30 3.41 6.99
N ILE A 290 -15.18 4.73 6.90
CA ILE A 290 -14.10 5.38 6.15
C ILE A 290 -13.19 6.11 7.13
N TYR A 291 -11.92 5.74 7.15
CA TYR A 291 -10.87 6.43 7.89
C TYR A 291 -9.99 7.23 6.95
N CYS A 292 -9.32 8.25 7.47
CA CYS A 292 -8.20 8.86 6.78
C CYS A 292 -6.94 8.68 7.63
N TYR A 293 -5.86 8.24 7.00
CA TYR A 293 -4.56 8.06 7.63
C TYR A 293 -3.52 8.91 6.92
N ILE A 294 -2.73 9.67 7.69
CA ILE A 294 -1.72 10.58 7.17
C ILE A 294 -0.35 10.10 7.63
N GLU A 295 0.54 9.89 6.67
CA GLU A 295 1.88 9.35 6.85
C GLU A 295 2.96 10.38 6.50
N ASP A 296 4.06 10.36 7.25
CA ASP A 296 5.31 11.02 6.86
C ASP A 296 6.17 10.02 6.11
N TYR A 297 6.53 10.36 4.88
CA TYR A 297 7.51 9.59 4.12
C TYR A 297 8.91 10.23 4.24
N VAL A 298 9.89 9.41 4.60
CA VAL A 298 11.31 9.80 4.69
C VAL A 298 12.05 9.09 3.56
N GLY A 299 12.10 9.72 2.40
CA GLY A 299 12.69 9.18 1.17
C GLY A 299 12.39 10.09 -0.03
N ASP A 300 12.66 9.62 -1.26
CA ASP A 300 12.20 10.30 -2.46
C ASP A 300 10.72 9.95 -2.68
N ILE A 301 9.83 10.95 -2.59
CA ILE A 301 8.38 10.72 -2.71
C ILE A 301 7.99 10.04 -4.03
N LYS A 302 8.85 10.09 -5.07
CA LYS A 302 8.66 9.35 -6.33
C LYS A 302 8.55 7.84 -6.12
N ASP A 303 9.22 7.29 -5.11
CA ASP A 303 9.17 5.86 -4.80
C ASP A 303 7.73 5.44 -4.44
N VAL A 304 7.00 6.31 -3.72
CA VAL A 304 5.60 6.09 -3.34
C VAL A 304 4.67 6.22 -4.55
N TYR A 305 4.94 7.18 -5.43
CA TYR A 305 4.20 7.34 -6.70
C TYR A 305 4.34 6.09 -7.59
N GLU A 306 5.57 5.57 -7.74
CA GLU A 306 5.85 4.36 -8.50
C GLU A 306 5.17 3.13 -7.89
N TYR A 307 5.26 2.95 -6.57
CA TYR A 307 4.60 1.85 -5.85
C TYR A 307 3.10 1.78 -6.15
N TYR A 308 2.41 2.93 -6.20
CA TYR A 308 0.98 2.99 -6.52
C TYR A 308 0.70 3.13 -8.02
N GLY A 309 1.69 3.15 -8.91
CA GLY A 309 1.49 3.37 -10.34
C GLY A 309 0.74 4.69 -10.63
N LEU A 310 1.02 5.74 -9.86
CA LEU A 310 0.49 7.09 -10.03
C LEU A 310 1.62 8.00 -10.50
N ALA A 311 1.45 8.73 -11.60
CA ALA A 311 2.46 9.69 -12.02
C ALA A 311 2.56 10.86 -11.01
N PRO A 312 3.77 11.35 -10.69
CA PRO A 312 3.93 12.61 -9.94
C PRO A 312 3.22 13.76 -10.66
N ASP A 313 2.69 14.72 -9.91
CA ASP A 313 2.04 15.89 -10.51
C ASP A 313 3.07 16.76 -11.25
N PRO A 314 2.93 16.96 -12.58
CA PRO A 314 3.86 17.79 -13.35
C PRO A 314 3.82 19.28 -12.95
N LYS A 315 2.79 19.74 -12.25
CA LYS A 315 2.67 21.12 -11.77
C LYS A 315 3.42 21.33 -10.46
N ASP A 316 3.70 20.26 -9.71
CA ASP A 316 4.25 20.34 -8.36
C ASP A 316 5.72 20.78 -8.35
N THR A 317 6.07 21.60 -7.37
CA THR A 317 7.42 22.18 -7.21
C THR A 317 7.77 22.35 -5.75
N VAL A 318 9.01 22.10 -5.34
CA VAL A 318 9.38 22.21 -3.92
C VAL A 318 9.02 23.58 -3.35
N ARG A 319 8.18 23.59 -2.31
CA ARG A 319 7.73 24.83 -1.65
C ARG A 319 8.89 25.47 -0.89
N LYS A 320 9.01 26.80 -1.05
CA LYS A 320 10.12 27.58 -0.50
C LYS A 320 10.27 27.37 1.01
N GLY A 321 11.50 27.12 1.45
CA GLY A 321 11.84 26.99 2.88
C GLY A 321 11.55 25.62 3.50
N ARG A 322 11.02 24.65 2.73
CA ARG A 322 10.70 23.31 3.22
C ARG A 322 11.83 22.30 3.00
N VAL A 323 12.66 22.48 1.97
CA VAL A 323 13.87 21.68 1.77
C VAL A 323 15.06 22.59 2.09
N LYS A 324 15.54 22.53 3.33
CA LYS A 324 16.95 22.85 3.57
C LYS A 324 17.69 21.55 3.28
N THR A 325 18.69 21.62 2.41
CA THR A 325 19.63 20.53 2.13
C THR A 325 20.00 19.84 3.44
N GLN A 326 19.78 18.51 3.48
CA GLN A 326 20.26 17.68 4.59
C GLN A 326 21.78 17.76 4.70
#